data_AF-A0A196N5D0-F1
#
_entry.id   AF-A0A196N5D0-F1
#
_cell.length_a   1.000
_cell.length_b   1.000
_cell.length_c   1.000
_cell.angle_alpha   90.00
_cell.angle_beta   90.00
_cell.angle_gamma   90.00
#
_symmetry.space_group_name_H-M   'P 1'
#
loop_
_entity.id
_entity.type
_entity.pdbx_description
1 polymer ?
#
loop_
_entity_poly.entity_id
_entity_poly.type
_entity_poly.pdbx_seq_one_letter_code
_entity_poly.pdbx_strand_id
1 'polypeptide(L)'
;MFDIPASLAQHRTPRQGKPNDETRLHKIARAFLISAALVRAADQCLPRAIAVYRLCLRHGIVASLIFGVRLHPFAAHSWVQVDDAVVVGDLEQVRLYAPILVLP
;
A
#
# COMPACT_ATOMS: atom_id res chain seq x y z
N MET A 1 11.00 1.98 28.51
CA MET A 1 11.74 0.81 28.01
C MET A 1 10.87 0.08 27.01
N PHE A 2 10.86 0.58 25.78
CA PHE A 2 10.52 -0.12 24.54
C PHE A 2 11.15 0.74 23.46
N ASP A 3 12.43 0.46 23.19
CA ASP A 3 13.25 1.18 22.23
C ASP A 3 12.92 0.69 20.81
N ILE A 4 12.46 1.59 19.94
CA ILE A 4 12.36 1.37 18.50
C ILE A 4 13.49 2.19 17.86
N PRO A 5 14.54 1.56 17.30
CA PRO A 5 15.47 2.28 16.47
C PRO A 5 15.00 2.17 15.02
N ALA A 6 14.66 3.29 14.39
CA ALA A 6 14.57 3.36 12.93
C ALA A 6 15.05 4.73 12.46
N SER A 7 16.35 4.93 12.65
CA SER A 7 17.13 5.87 11.86
C SER A 7 17.08 5.43 10.39
N LEU A 8 16.67 6.34 9.50
CA LEU A 8 17.50 6.87 8.40
C LEU A 8 16.59 7.47 7.33
N ALA A 9 16.48 8.79 7.36
CA ALA A 9 16.16 9.57 6.18
C ALA A 9 17.23 9.35 5.11
N GLN A 10 16.83 9.20 3.85
CA GLN A 10 17.61 9.72 2.72
C GLN A 10 16.71 9.91 1.49
N HIS A 11 16.39 11.19 1.26
CA HIS A 11 15.82 11.73 0.02
C HIS A 11 16.56 11.18 -1.21
N ARG A 12 15.84 10.51 -2.11
CA ARG A 12 16.34 10.23 -3.47
C ARG A 12 15.30 10.65 -4.50
N THR A 13 15.73 11.52 -5.41
CA THR A 13 14.94 12.30 -6.38
C THR A 13 13.99 11.43 -7.21
N PRO A 14 12.74 11.87 -7.49
CA PRO A 14 11.79 11.05 -8.25
C PRO A 14 12.30 10.87 -9.68
N ARG A 15 12.45 9.62 -10.10
CA ARG A 15 12.74 9.26 -11.49
C ARG A 15 11.48 9.56 -12.32
N GLN A 16 11.56 10.51 -13.25
CA GLN A 16 10.43 10.85 -14.12
C GLN A 16 10.04 9.65 -14.99
N GLY A 17 8.86 9.08 -14.74
CA GLY A 17 8.25 8.01 -15.53
C GLY A 17 7.80 8.51 -16.90
N LYS A 18 7.77 7.63 -17.91
CA LYS A 18 7.36 7.99 -19.27
C LYS A 18 5.89 8.46 -19.28
N PRO A 19 5.48 9.41 -20.15
CA PRO A 19 4.12 9.99 -20.15
C PRO A 19 2.97 8.97 -20.24
N ASN A 20 3.23 7.81 -20.84
CA ASN A 20 2.28 6.72 -20.97
C ASN A 20 2.05 5.95 -19.66
N ASP A 21 3.06 5.89 -18.79
CA ASP A 21 2.99 5.24 -17.48
C ASP A 21 2.16 6.09 -16.52
N GLU A 22 2.36 7.40 -16.55
CA GLU A 22 1.57 8.36 -15.77
C GLU A 22 0.09 8.31 -16.17
N THR A 23 -0.20 8.27 -17.47
CA THR A 23 -1.58 8.18 -17.99
C THR A 23 -2.27 6.88 -17.57
N ARG A 24 -1.53 5.75 -17.55
CA ARG A 24 -2.05 4.45 -17.09
C ARG A 24 -2.30 4.44 -15.59
N LEU A 25 -1.38 5.02 -14.80
CA LEU A 25 -1.51 5.13 -13.36
C LEU A 25 -2.74 5.97 -12.98
N HIS A 26 -2.98 7.09 -13.69
CA HIS A 26 -4.16 7.93 -13.50
C HIS A 26 -5.47 7.21 -13.82
N LYS A 27 -5.50 6.35 -14.85
CA LYS A 27 -6.69 5.54 -15.19
C LYS A 27 -6.98 4.49 -14.12
N ILE A 28 -5.95 3.82 -13.61
CA ILE A 28 -6.09 2.82 -12.53
C ILE A 28 -6.58 3.49 -11.24
N ALA A 29 -5.97 4.62 -10.86
CA ALA A 29 -6.39 5.40 -9.70
C ALA A 29 -7.84 5.87 -9.83
N ARG A 30 -8.25 6.39 -10.99
CA ARG A 30 -9.64 6.82 -11.25
C ARG A 30 -10.64 5.67 -11.19
N ALA A 31 -10.36 4.53 -11.81
CA ALA A 31 -11.23 3.37 -11.74
C ALA A 31 -11.43 2.90 -10.29
N PHE A 32 -10.36 3.01 -9.49
CA PHE A 32 -10.40 2.66 -8.07
C PHE A 32 -11.17 3.67 -7.22
N LEU A 33 -11.06 4.97 -7.50
CA LEU A 33 -11.86 6.01 -6.83
C LEU A 33 -13.35 5.89 -7.14
N ILE A 34 -13.70 5.53 -8.38
CA ILE A 34 -15.09 5.34 -8.79
C ILE A 34 -15.70 4.09 -8.15
N SER A 35 -14.98 2.97 -8.13
CA SER A 35 -15.44 1.76 -7.44
C SER A 35 -15.53 1.95 -5.93
N ALA A 36 -14.76 2.89 -5.38
CA ALA A 36 -14.76 3.18 -3.96
C ALA A 36 -16.06 3.80 -3.44
N ALA A 37 -16.90 4.36 -4.31
CA ALA A 37 -18.20 4.93 -3.96
C ALA A 37 -19.31 3.88 -3.77
N LEU A 38 -19.11 2.65 -4.24
CA LEU A 38 -20.12 1.57 -4.23
C LEU A 38 -19.98 0.59 -3.05
N VAL A 39 -18.91 0.71 -2.26
CA VAL A 39 -18.59 -0.18 -1.12
C VAL A 39 -18.19 0.70 0.06
N ARG A 40 -18.60 0.40 1.30
CA ARG A 40 -18.20 1.21 2.47
C ARG A 40 -16.66 1.32 2.51
N ALA A 41 -16.13 2.52 2.68
CA ALA A 41 -14.69 2.82 2.57
C ALA A 41 -13.79 1.98 3.51
N ALA A 42 -14.36 1.41 4.57
CA ALA A 42 -13.69 0.48 5.49
C ALA A 42 -13.35 -0.89 4.86
N ASP A 43 -14.12 -1.37 3.88
CA ASP A 43 -14.04 -2.75 3.38
C ASP A 43 -13.21 -2.92 2.11
N GLN A 44 -12.54 -1.86 1.65
CA GLN A 44 -11.85 -1.87 0.36
C GLN A 44 -10.35 -2.10 0.44
N CYS A 45 -9.72 -1.89 1.60
CA CYS A 45 -8.26 -1.99 1.72
C CYS A 45 -7.72 -3.34 1.22
N LEU A 46 -8.43 -4.43 1.53
CA LEU A 46 -8.06 -5.77 1.11
C LEU A 46 -8.23 -6.02 -0.40
N PRO A 47 -9.40 -5.78 -1.02
CA PRO A 47 -9.53 -5.85 -2.47
C PRO A 47 -8.50 -5.00 -3.23
N ARG A 48 -8.16 -3.78 -2.77
CA ARG A 48 -7.12 -2.98 -3.47
C ARG A 48 -5.75 -3.59 -3.33
N ALA A 49 -5.39 -4.00 -2.12
CA ALA A 49 -4.08 -4.54 -1.85
C ALA A 49 -3.87 -5.84 -2.63
N ILE A 50 -4.89 -6.71 -2.72
CA ILE A 50 -4.85 -7.91 -3.58
C ILE A 50 -4.69 -7.53 -5.05
N ALA A 51 -5.47 -6.57 -5.55
CA ALA A 51 -5.41 -6.16 -6.95
C ALA A 51 -4.02 -5.64 -7.34
N VAL A 52 -3.41 -4.79 -6.50
CA VAL A 52 -2.08 -4.25 -6.77
C VAL A 52 -0.99 -5.29 -6.57
N TYR A 53 -1.05 -6.11 -5.52
CA TYR A 53 -0.11 -7.21 -5.32
C TYR A 53 -0.10 -8.15 -6.54
N ARG A 54 -1.27 -8.56 -7.04
CA ARG A 54 -1.38 -9.38 -8.27
C ARG A 54 -0.81 -8.69 -9.50
N LEU A 55 -0.99 -7.38 -9.63
CA LEU A 55 -0.45 -6.61 -10.74
C LEU A 55 1.09 -6.55 -10.67
N CYS A 56 1.66 -6.32 -9.49
CA CYS A 56 3.10 -6.37 -9.25
C CYS A 56 3.69 -7.72 -9.66
N LEU A 57 3.10 -8.82 -9.17
CA LEU A 57 3.55 -10.17 -9.52
C LEU A 57 3.49 -10.43 -11.03
N ARG A 58 2.41 -10.00 -11.69
CA ARG A 58 2.24 -10.13 -13.15
C ARG A 58 3.34 -9.39 -13.93
N HIS A 59 3.87 -8.32 -13.37
CA HIS A 59 4.95 -7.51 -13.97
C HIS A 59 6.35 -7.92 -13.49
N GLY A 60 6.49 -9.01 -12.73
CA GLY A 60 7.78 -9.46 -12.20
C GLY A 60 8.35 -8.54 -11.11
N ILE A 61 7.51 -7.72 -10.49
CA ILE A 61 7.88 -6.86 -9.36
C ILE A 61 7.73 -7.67 -8.08
N VAL A 62 8.81 -7.79 -7.31
CA VAL A 62 8.81 -8.38 -5.98
C VAL A 62 8.07 -7.44 -5.04
N ALA A 63 6.89 -7.84 -4.59
CA ALA A 63 6.02 -7.04 -3.74
C ALA A 63 5.49 -7.92 -2.62
N SER A 64 5.28 -7.34 -1.44
CA SER A 64 4.67 -8.03 -0.31
C SER A 64 3.27 -7.48 -0.04
N LEU A 65 2.30 -8.36 0.13
CA LEU A 65 0.98 -8.03 0.65
C LEU A 65 1.01 -8.22 2.17
N ILE A 66 0.80 -7.13 2.91
CA ILE A 66 0.90 -7.09 4.36
C ILE A 66 -0.48 -6.86 4.97
N PHE A 67 -0.78 -7.56 6.06
CA PHE A 67 -1.94 -7.36 6.90
C PHE A 67 -1.48 -6.88 8.27
N GLY A 68 -2.11 -5.83 8.78
CA GLY A 68 -1.81 -5.28 10.10
C GLY A 68 -3.07 -4.94 10.89
N VAL A 69 -2.89 -4.84 12.21
CA VAL A 69 -3.95 -4.47 13.17
C VAL A 69 -3.46 -3.37 14.10
N ARG A 70 -4.39 -2.56 14.59
CA ARG A 70 -4.16 -1.65 15.73
C ARG A 70 -5.20 -1.95 16.78
N LEU A 71 -4.87 -1.78 18.06
CA LEU A 71 -5.72 -2.23 19.16
C LEU A 71 -6.70 -1.16 19.66
N HIS A 72 -6.40 0.15 19.51
CA HIS A 72 -7.23 1.23 20.07
C HIS A 72 -7.44 2.42 19.13
N PRO A 73 -8.71 2.72 18.75
CA PRO A 73 -9.78 1.73 18.63
C PRO A 73 -9.36 0.55 17.75
N PHE A 74 -9.85 -0.66 17.99
CA PHE A 74 -9.45 -1.83 17.19
C PHE A 74 -9.76 -1.62 15.70
N ALA A 75 -8.79 -1.88 14.82
CA ALA A 75 -9.00 -1.88 13.38
C ALA A 75 -7.97 -2.78 12.67
N ALA A 76 -8.38 -3.35 11.54
CA ALA A 76 -7.50 -4.08 10.62
C ALA A 76 -7.27 -3.29 9.33
N HIS A 77 -6.12 -3.48 8.69
CA HIS A 77 -5.77 -2.88 7.41
C HIS A 77 -4.85 -3.82 6.62
N SER A 78 -4.82 -3.65 5.30
CA SER A 78 -3.89 -4.35 4.43
C SER A 78 -3.31 -3.41 3.39
N TRP A 79 -2.03 -3.55 3.10
CA TRP A 79 -1.29 -2.71 2.15
C TRP A 79 -0.31 -3.55 1.33
N VAL A 80 0.18 -2.98 0.23
CA VAL A 80 1.25 -3.58 -0.57
C VAL A 80 2.52 -2.78 -0.36
N GLN A 81 3.64 -3.47 -0.17
CA GLN A 81 4.95 -2.88 -0.03
C GLN A 81 5.91 -3.46 -1.08
N VAL A 82 6.72 -2.59 -1.68
CA VAL A 82 7.84 -2.96 -2.56
C VAL A 82 9.06 -2.32 -1.96
N ASP A 83 10.04 -3.14 -1.57
CA ASP A 83 11.18 -2.71 -0.76
C ASP A 83 10.71 -1.93 0.49
N ASP A 84 11.03 -0.64 0.59
CA ASP A 84 10.63 0.23 1.70
C ASP A 84 9.41 1.11 1.38
N ALA A 85 8.81 0.96 0.20
CA ALA A 85 7.75 1.83 -0.29
C ALA A 85 6.37 1.18 -0.15
N VAL A 86 5.44 1.88 0.50
CA VAL A 86 4.01 1.52 0.49
C VAL A 86 3.42 1.93 -0.86
N VAL A 87 2.98 0.93 -1.64
CA VAL A 87 2.44 1.11 -3.00
C VAL A 87 0.94 1.42 -2.96
N VAL A 88 0.22 0.81 -2.01
CA VAL A 88 -1.21 1.04 -1.77
C VAL A 88 -1.49 1.04 -0.30
N GLY A 89 -2.06 2.14 0.18
CA GLY A 89 -2.23 2.45 1.60
C GLY A 89 -1.68 3.83 1.86
N ASP A 90 -2.28 4.57 2.79
CA ASP A 90 -1.69 5.81 3.26
C ASP A 90 -0.51 5.46 4.19
N LEU A 91 0.69 5.95 3.88
CA LEU A 91 1.91 5.58 4.61
C LEU A 91 1.80 5.91 6.10
N GLU A 92 1.21 7.06 6.44
CA GLU A 92 0.99 7.48 7.82
C GLU A 92 -0.05 6.59 8.51
N GLN A 93 -1.11 6.18 7.79
CA GLN A 93 -2.04 5.17 8.31
C GLN A 93 -1.34 3.84 8.57
N VAL A 94 -0.53 3.34 7.63
CA VAL A 94 0.11 2.02 7.74
C VAL A 94 1.00 1.93 8.98
N ARG A 95 1.70 3.01 9.34
CA ARG A 95 2.52 3.09 10.56
C ARG A 95 1.71 2.91 11.85
N LEU A 96 0.40 3.14 11.82
CA LEU A 96 -0.48 2.95 12.97
C LEU A 96 -0.84 1.48 13.21
N TYR A 97 -0.50 0.56 12.29
CA TYR A 97 -0.83 -0.85 12.36
C TYR A 97 0.41 -1.70 12.61
N ALA A 98 0.32 -2.64 13.55
CA ALA A 98 1.31 -3.69 13.74
C ALA A 98 1.07 -4.80 12.70
N PRO A 99 2.08 -5.16 11.87
CA PRO A 99 1.96 -6.28 10.95
C PRO A 99 1.71 -7.60 11.67
N ILE A 100 0.80 -8.42 11.14
CA ILE A 100 0.46 -9.76 11.66
C ILE A 100 0.61 -10.87 10.62
N LEU A 101 0.60 -10.54 9.32
CA LEU A 101 0.83 -11.48 8.23
C LEU A 101 1.49 -10.75 7.04
N VAL A 102 2.47 -11.41 6.43
CA VAL A 102 3.15 -10.94 5.22
C VAL A 102 3.12 -12.06 4.17
N LEU A 103 2.63 -11.75 2.98
CA LEU A 103 2.65 -12.64 1.81
C LEU A 103 3.67 -12.09 0.80
N PRO A 104 4.76 -12.83 0.51
CA PRO A 104 5.80 -12.40 -0.42
C PRO A 104 5.42 -12.55 -1.89
#